data_AF-A0A6N2R5L4-F1
#
_entry.id   AF-A0A6N2R5L4-F1
#
_cell.length_a   1.000
_cell.length_b   1.000
_cell.length_c   1.000
_cell.angle_alpha   90.00
_cell.angle_beta   90.00
_cell.angle_gamma   90.00
#
_symmetry.space_group_name_H-M   'P 1'
#
loop_
_entity.id
_entity.type
_entity.pdbx_description
1 polymer ?
#
loop_
_entity_poly.entity_id
_entity_poly.type
_entity_poly.pdbx_seq_one_letter_code
_entity_poly.pdbx_strand_id
1 'polypeptide(L)'
;MERLVENNEDAQVDPWEVTNGAKGYNSVSRHIVYAGGVEKDGKTPKDTRTELQKKALESYVKDFHRKFPDVRIIGHNELAAKACPSFDVQEWLKEIGINQ
;
A
#
# COMPACT_ATOMS: atom_id res chain seq x y z
N MET A 1 5.09 -10.01 -6.34
CA MET A 1 5.17 -8.53 -6.25
C MET A 1 5.95 -8.06 -7.45
N GLU A 2 5.45 -7.05 -8.15
CA GLU A 2 6.11 -6.42 -9.29
C GLU A 2 6.53 -5.00 -8.89
N ARG A 3 7.63 -4.50 -9.48
CA ARG A 3 8.11 -3.13 -9.30
C ARG A 3 7.94 -2.38 -10.62
N LEU A 4 7.12 -1.34 -10.62
CA LEU A 4 6.92 -0.49 -11.80
C LEU A 4 8.04 0.54 -11.96
N VAL A 5 8.73 0.88 -10.86
CA VAL A 5 9.90 1.75 -10.82
C VAL A 5 10.97 1.02 -10.02
N GLU A 6 12.18 1.01 -10.53
CA GLU A 6 13.35 0.48 -9.82
C GLU A 6 13.48 1.19 -8.47
N ASN A 7 13.98 0.49 -7.47
CA ASN A 7 14.31 1.08 -6.17
C ASN A 7 15.34 0.23 -5.45
N ASN A 8 16.19 0.88 -4.67
CA ASN A 8 17.32 0.29 -3.95
C ASN A 8 16.93 -0.25 -2.56
N GLU A 9 15.67 -0.05 -2.14
CA GLU A 9 15.11 -0.42 -0.83
C GLU A 9 15.79 0.25 0.39
N ASP A 10 16.40 1.40 0.23
CA ASP A 10 16.87 2.18 1.37
C ASP A 10 15.74 3.03 2.00
N ALA A 11 16.10 3.81 3.03
CA ALA A 11 15.17 4.64 3.79
C ALA A 11 14.87 6.00 3.12
N GLN A 12 15.50 6.30 1.99
CA GLN A 12 15.34 7.53 1.23
C GLN A 12 14.51 7.25 -0.03
N VAL A 13 13.89 8.29 -0.57
CA VAL A 13 13.26 8.22 -1.90
C VAL A 13 14.13 9.06 -2.81
N ASP A 14 14.95 8.38 -3.60
CA ASP A 14 15.76 9.06 -4.59
C ASP A 14 14.90 9.65 -5.72
N PRO A 15 15.36 10.69 -6.43
CA PRO A 15 14.60 11.28 -7.54
C PRO A 15 14.15 10.28 -8.61
N TRP A 16 14.92 9.21 -8.83
CA TRP A 16 14.61 8.16 -9.81
C TRP A 16 13.66 7.08 -9.28
N GLU A 17 13.39 7.06 -7.96
CA GLU A 17 12.47 6.12 -7.30
C GLU A 17 11.06 6.71 -7.12
N VAL A 18 10.90 8.01 -7.38
CA VAL A 18 9.64 8.74 -7.17
C VAL A 18 8.51 8.09 -7.98
N THR A 19 7.45 7.72 -7.27
CA THR A 19 6.21 7.19 -7.84
C THR A 19 5.04 8.11 -7.54
N ASN A 20 4.08 8.18 -8.46
CA ASN A 20 2.94 9.10 -8.36
C ASN A 20 1.68 8.42 -7.83
N GLY A 21 1.70 7.99 -6.56
CA GLY A 21 0.58 7.27 -5.94
C GLY A 21 -0.33 8.15 -5.08
N ALA A 22 0.21 9.17 -4.39
CA ALA A 22 -0.55 10.03 -3.50
C ALA A 22 -0.06 11.49 -3.55
N LYS A 23 -0.90 12.39 -4.08
CA LYS A 23 -0.56 13.82 -4.23
C LYS A 23 -0.11 14.42 -2.89
N GLY A 24 1.07 15.03 -2.88
CA GLY A 24 1.68 15.63 -1.68
C GLY A 24 2.61 14.70 -0.90
N TYR A 25 2.65 13.41 -1.24
CA TYR A 25 3.45 12.40 -0.52
C TYR A 25 4.43 11.64 -1.43
N ASN A 26 4.49 11.97 -2.72
CA ASN A 26 5.24 11.18 -3.72
C ASN A 26 6.76 11.05 -3.45
N SER A 27 7.36 12.04 -2.77
CA SER A 27 8.79 12.08 -2.47
C SER A 27 9.16 11.50 -1.10
N VAL A 28 8.18 10.99 -0.35
CA VAL A 28 8.39 10.49 1.03
C VAL A 28 7.70 9.14 1.27
N SER A 29 7.08 8.59 0.24
CA SER A 29 6.22 7.40 0.37
C SER A 29 6.58 6.35 -0.65
N ARG A 30 6.46 5.11 -0.20
CA ARG A 30 6.39 3.94 -1.06
C ARG A 30 4.92 3.61 -1.34
N HIS A 31 4.55 3.54 -2.62
CA HIS A 31 3.20 3.19 -3.03
C HIS A 31 3.09 1.71 -3.38
N ILE A 32 2.12 1.04 -2.77
CA ILE A 32 1.81 -0.37 -3.05
C ILE A 32 0.38 -0.43 -3.58
N VAL A 33 0.17 -1.19 -4.65
CA VAL A 33 -1.14 -1.34 -5.29
C VAL A 33 -1.45 -2.82 -5.49
N TYR A 34 -2.75 -3.15 -5.47
CA TYR A 34 -3.25 -4.43 -5.95
C TYR A 34 -4.22 -4.18 -7.12
N ALA A 35 -4.28 -5.12 -8.07
CA ALA A 35 -5.25 -5.05 -9.16
C ALA A 35 -6.66 -5.40 -8.66
N GLY A 36 -7.62 -4.49 -8.85
CA GLY A 36 -9.00 -4.62 -8.37
C GLY A 36 -9.46 -3.39 -7.59
N GLY A 37 -10.38 -3.58 -6.65
CA GLY A 37 -10.85 -2.53 -5.73
C GLY A 37 -12.26 -2.00 -6.01
N VAL A 38 -12.95 -2.57 -7.00
CA VAL A 38 -14.34 -2.25 -7.36
C VAL A 38 -15.11 -3.52 -7.74
N GLU A 39 -16.43 -3.48 -7.60
CA GLU A 39 -17.34 -4.53 -8.07
C GLU A 39 -17.34 -4.66 -9.61
N LYS A 40 -18.11 -5.64 -10.12
CA LYS A 40 -18.30 -5.87 -11.57
C LYS A 40 -18.85 -4.65 -12.33
N ASP A 41 -19.48 -3.71 -11.63
CA ASP A 41 -19.97 -2.46 -12.21
C ASP A 41 -18.86 -1.42 -12.51
N GLY A 42 -17.63 -1.69 -12.06
CA GLY A 42 -16.47 -0.82 -12.23
C GLY A 42 -16.50 0.45 -11.41
N LYS A 43 -17.45 0.61 -10.47
CA LYS A 43 -17.70 1.86 -9.74
C LYS A 43 -17.79 1.66 -8.23
N THR A 44 -18.51 0.62 -7.78
CA THR A 44 -18.77 0.39 -6.37
C THR A 44 -17.50 -0.12 -5.70
N PRO A 45 -16.91 0.58 -4.72
CA PRO A 45 -15.69 0.13 -4.06
C PRO A 45 -15.91 -1.18 -3.32
N LYS A 46 -14.98 -2.12 -3.49
CA LYS A 46 -14.99 -3.41 -2.78
C LYS A 46 -13.57 -3.93 -2.67
N ASP A 47 -13.20 -4.49 -1.53
CA ASP A 47 -11.97 -5.30 -1.46
C ASP A 47 -12.14 -6.53 -2.35
N THR A 48 -11.42 -6.55 -3.47
CA THR A 48 -11.40 -7.67 -4.39
C THR A 48 -10.04 -8.36 -4.41
N ARG A 49 -9.20 -8.17 -3.39
CA ARG A 49 -7.91 -8.87 -3.30
C ARG A 49 -8.15 -10.38 -3.31
N THR A 50 -7.49 -11.05 -4.24
CA THR A 50 -7.39 -12.51 -4.23
C THR A 50 -6.56 -12.99 -3.04
N GLU A 51 -6.73 -14.24 -2.63
CA GLU A 51 -5.94 -14.84 -1.54
C GLU A 51 -4.42 -14.78 -1.81
N LEU A 52 -4.01 -14.91 -3.08
CA LEU A 52 -2.60 -14.75 -3.48
C LEU A 52 -2.13 -13.31 -3.32
N GLN A 53 -2.95 -12.32 -3.69
CA GLN A 53 -2.62 -10.90 -3.48
C GLN A 53 -2.56 -10.55 -2.00
N LYS A 54 -3.48 -11.06 -1.16
CA LYS A 54 -3.45 -10.84 0.30
C LYS A 54 -2.15 -11.38 0.90
N LYS A 55 -1.78 -12.62 0.59
CA LYS A 55 -0.52 -13.23 1.06
C LYS A 55 0.72 -12.47 0.58
N ALA A 56 0.74 -12.07 -0.69
CA ALA A 56 1.86 -11.30 -1.25
C ALA A 56 2.00 -9.92 -0.60
N LEU A 57 0.87 -9.22 -0.39
CA LEU A 57 0.84 -7.91 0.25
C LEU A 57 1.24 -8.00 1.73
N GLU A 58 0.73 -8.99 2.46
CA GLU A 58 1.12 -9.23 3.85
C GLU A 58 2.62 -9.52 3.97
N SER A 59 3.15 -10.44 3.16
CA SER A 59 4.58 -10.78 3.18
C SER A 59 5.45 -9.55 2.89
N TYR A 60 5.03 -8.72 1.94
CA TYR A 60 5.76 -7.51 1.58
C TYR A 60 5.73 -6.47 2.70
N VAL A 61 4.54 -6.18 3.24
CA VAL A 61 4.37 -5.18 4.31
C VAL A 61 5.09 -5.59 5.57
N LYS A 62 5.06 -6.88 5.95
CA LYS A 62 5.83 -7.40 7.08
C LYS A 62 7.33 -7.26 6.89
N ASP A 63 7.86 -7.64 5.73
CA ASP A 63 9.30 -7.51 5.48
C ASP A 63 9.75 -6.05 5.48
N PHE A 64 8.97 -5.18 4.84
CA PHE A 64 9.28 -3.75 4.77
C PHE A 64 9.21 -3.09 6.16
N HIS A 65 8.16 -3.34 6.93
CA HIS A 65 8.02 -2.79 8.28
C HIS A 65 9.10 -3.30 9.23
N ARG A 66 9.53 -4.57 9.09
CA ARG A 66 10.66 -5.10 9.86
C ARG A 66 11.97 -4.34 9.59
N LYS A 67 12.20 -3.90 8.35
CA LYS A 67 13.37 -3.09 7.96
C LYS A 67 13.23 -1.63 8.42
N PHE A 68 12.01 -1.10 8.42
CA PHE A 68 11.69 0.29 8.71
C PHE A 68 10.52 0.41 9.71
N PRO A 69 10.76 0.13 11.01
CA PRO A 69 9.69 0.02 12.00
C PRO A 69 8.94 1.33 12.26
N ASP A 70 9.59 2.48 12.00
CA ASP A 70 8.98 3.79 12.22
C ASP A 70 8.12 4.28 11.05
N VAL A 71 8.10 3.56 9.91
CA VAL A 71 7.29 3.95 8.74
C VAL A 71 5.82 3.72 9.04
N ARG A 72 5.01 4.77 8.86
CA ARG A 72 3.55 4.71 8.91
C ARG A 72 2.99 4.00 7.68
N ILE A 73 2.17 2.98 7.90
CA ILE A 73 1.45 2.28 6.84
C ILE A 73 -0.01 2.76 6.82
N ILE A 74 -0.45 3.35 5.72
CA ILE A 74 -1.78 3.97 5.63
C ILE A 74 -2.47 3.66 4.30
N GLY A 75 -3.79 3.68 4.31
CA GLY A 75 -4.62 3.67 3.13
C GLY A 75 -4.65 5.04 2.46
N HIS A 76 -4.86 5.06 1.14
CA HIS A 76 -4.96 6.32 0.39
C HIS A 76 -6.23 7.12 0.75
N ASN A 77 -7.24 6.45 1.31
CA ASN A 77 -8.46 7.00 1.89
C ASN A 77 -8.21 7.78 3.20
N GLU A 78 -7.09 7.49 3.89
CA GLU A 78 -6.68 8.24 5.09
C GLU A 78 -5.99 9.57 4.72
N LEU A 79 -5.57 9.74 3.46
CA LEU A 79 -4.93 10.95 2.95
C LEU A 79 -5.88 11.86 2.16
N ALA A 80 -6.98 11.31 1.62
CA ALA A 80 -7.94 12.07 0.82
C ALA A 80 -9.29 11.35 0.74
N ALA A 81 -10.35 12.11 0.48
CA ALA A 81 -11.72 11.60 0.37
C ALA A 81 -11.92 10.69 -0.86
N LYS A 82 -11.51 9.43 -0.73
CA LYS A 82 -11.63 8.38 -1.75
C LYS A 82 -11.81 7.02 -1.10
N ALA A 83 -12.26 6.04 -1.88
CA ALA A 83 -12.44 4.69 -1.36
C ALA A 83 -11.15 3.85 -1.34
N CYS A 84 -10.19 4.12 -2.24
CA CYS A 84 -8.91 3.40 -2.33
C CYS A 84 -8.21 3.35 -0.96
N PRO A 85 -7.81 2.17 -0.44
CA PRO A 85 -7.63 0.90 -1.16
C PRO A 85 -8.84 -0.05 -1.12
N SER A 86 -10.03 0.45 -0.79
CA SER A 86 -11.30 -0.28 -0.72
C SER A 86 -11.37 -1.33 0.40
N PHE A 87 -10.51 -1.22 1.41
CA PHE A 87 -10.56 -1.94 2.68
C PHE A 87 -9.98 -1.06 3.80
N ASP A 88 -10.22 -1.43 5.06
CA ASP A 88 -9.63 -0.76 6.22
C ASP A 88 -8.19 -1.24 6.44
N VAL A 89 -7.21 -0.34 6.20
CA VAL A 89 -5.79 -0.66 6.36
C VAL A 89 -5.42 -0.85 7.83
N GLN A 90 -5.99 -0.07 8.75
CA GLN A 90 -5.60 -0.12 10.16
C GLN A 90 -6.18 -1.37 10.84
N GLU A 91 -7.38 -1.80 10.47
CA GLU A 91 -7.91 -3.10 10.88
C GLU A 91 -7.05 -4.25 10.34
N TRP A 92 -6.75 -4.24 9.05
CA TRP A 92 -5.92 -5.26 8.40
C TRP A 92 -4.51 -5.36 9.00
N LEU A 93 -3.87 -4.25 9.37
CA LEU A 93 -2.55 -4.26 10.01
C LEU A 93 -2.57 -5.03 11.34
N LYS A 94 -3.62 -4.85 12.15
CA LYS A 94 -3.80 -5.58 13.41
C LYS A 94 -3.97 -7.07 13.15
N GLU A 95 -4.75 -7.45 12.14
CA GLU A 95 -4.95 -8.86 11.76
C GLU A 95 -3.63 -9.56 11.41
N ILE A 96 -2.72 -8.84 10.75
CA ILE A 96 -1.40 -9.38 10.37
C ILE A 96 -0.34 -9.19 11.46
N GLY A 97 -0.67 -8.62 12.61
CA GLY A 97 0.21 -8.49 13.78
C GLY A 97 1.11 -7.25 13.78
N ILE A 98 0.76 -6.19 13.04
CA ILE A 98 1.42 -4.89 13.07
C ILE A 98 0.54 -3.91 13.85
N ASN A 99 1.07 -3.38 14.95
CA ASN A 99 0.35 -2.45 15.83
C ASN A 99 0.97 -1.05 15.71
N GLN A 100 0.27 -0.13 15.06
CA GLN A 100 0.61 1.29 14.91
C GLN A 100 -0.65 2.16 14.95
#